data_AF-A0A4Q0YZT9-F1
#
_entry.id   AF-A0A4Q0YZT9-F1
#
_cell.length_a   1.000
_cell.length_b   1.000
_cell.length_c   1.000
_cell.angle_alpha   90.00
_cell.angle_beta   90.00
_cell.angle_gamma   90.00
#
_symmetry.space_group_name_H-M   'P 1'
#
loop_
_entity.id
_entity.type
_entity.pdbx_description
1 polymer ?
#
loop_
_entity_poly.entity_id
_entity_poly.type
_entity_poly.pdbx_seq_one_letter_code
_entity_poly.pdbx_strand_id
1 'polypeptide(L)'
;MLSLQVPKYIDLISADGSGSTKLAIFSRLSDLFFNYDLLEQLFGFGVEKGNFAYSYYDGSYAHALIPMLLGELGLVGLLSYLIFWLFWGVKSPKVFFTVFIPFFILGLSYLPPLNETYFLVAGISMALTRKDDF
;
A
#
# COMPACT_ATOMS: atom_id res chain seq x y z
N MET A 1 22.16 -23.54 -7.64
CA MET A 1 20.77 -24.06 -7.65
C MET A 1 20.13 -23.61 -6.33
N LEU A 2 19.42 -22.47 -6.35
CA LEU A 2 18.80 -21.88 -5.16
C LEU A 2 17.53 -22.68 -4.82
N SER A 3 17.62 -23.63 -3.89
CA SER A 3 16.41 -24.24 -3.33
C SER A 3 15.70 -23.16 -2.49
N LEU A 4 14.48 -22.84 -2.93
CA LEU A 4 13.62 -21.80 -2.37
C LEU A 4 13.40 -22.05 -0.87
N GLN A 5 14.03 -21.23 -0.03
CA GLN A 5 13.80 -21.12 1.42
C GLN A 5 12.42 -20.53 1.78
N VAL A 6 11.53 -20.36 0.79
CA VAL A 6 10.20 -19.74 0.91
C VAL A 6 9.35 -20.33 2.05
N PRO A 7 9.32 -21.66 2.30
CA PRO A 7 8.51 -22.20 3.40
C PRO A 7 8.93 -21.65 4.76
N LYS A 8 10.24 -21.57 5.01
CA LYS A 8 10.80 -21.19 6.31
C LYS A 8 10.52 -19.73 6.68
N TYR A 9 10.47 -18.84 5.68
CA TYR A 9 10.15 -17.43 5.91
C TYR A 9 8.65 -17.21 6.16
N ILE A 10 7.78 -17.94 5.46
CA ILE A 10 6.33 -17.88 5.69
C ILE A 10 6.00 -18.40 7.10
N ASP A 11 6.65 -19.48 7.53
CA ASP A 11 6.49 -20.03 8.88
C ASP A 11 6.89 -19.01 9.95
N LEU A 12 7.99 -18.29 9.74
CA LEU A 12 8.46 -17.24 10.65
C LEU A 12 7.48 -16.06 10.72
N ILE A 13 6.95 -15.62 9.58
CA ILE A 13 5.96 -14.53 9.50
C ILE A 13 4.62 -14.95 10.13
N SER A 14 4.23 -16.21 9.94
CA SER A 14 2.98 -16.76 10.49
C SER A 14 3.04 -16.99 12.00
N ALA A 15 4.24 -17.16 12.57
CA ALA A 15 4.45 -17.24 14.01
C ALA A 15 4.28 -15.87 14.72
N ASP A 16 4.36 -14.76 13.98
CA ASP A 16 4.10 -13.42 14.49
C ASP A 16 2.62 -13.03 14.31
N GLY A 17 2.04 -12.39 15.34
CA GLY A 17 0.63 -11.96 15.31
C GLY A 17 0.36 -10.89 14.25
N SER A 18 1.31 -9.98 14.00
CA SER A 18 1.18 -8.95 12.97
C SER A 18 1.39 -9.52 11.57
N GLY A 19 2.36 -10.43 11.41
CA GLY A 19 2.62 -11.14 10.16
C GLY A 19 1.46 -12.02 9.70
N SER A 20 0.94 -12.87 10.60
CA SER A 20 -0.19 -13.76 10.31
C SER A 20 -1.46 -13.01 9.88
N THR A 21 -1.80 -11.90 10.54
CA THR A 21 -2.95 -11.07 10.16
C THR A 21 -2.79 -10.44 8.78
N LYS A 22 -1.59 -9.97 8.41
CA LYS A 22 -1.31 -9.43 7.07
C LYS A 22 -1.41 -10.50 6.00
N LEU A 23 -0.81 -11.66 6.23
CA LEU A 23 -0.93 -12.79 5.30
C LEU A 23 -2.40 -13.16 5.07
N ALA A 24 -3.20 -13.14 6.13
CA ALA A 24 -4.61 -13.45 6.07
C ALA A 24 -5.45 -12.36 5.36
N ILE A 25 -5.09 -11.08 5.49
CA ILE A 25 -5.67 -9.98 4.71
C ILE A 25 -5.36 -10.20 3.22
N PHE A 26 -4.10 -10.43 2.87
CA PHE A 26 -3.68 -10.59 1.47
C PHE A 26 -4.21 -11.87 0.83
N SER A 27 -4.36 -12.96 1.59
CA SER A 27 -4.90 -14.23 1.06
C SER A 27 -6.39 -14.14 0.72
N ARG A 28 -7.16 -13.31 1.43
CA ARG A 28 -8.59 -13.08 1.16
C ARG A 28 -8.85 -11.95 0.17
N LEU A 29 -7.85 -11.14 -0.17
CA LEU A 29 -8.00 -9.92 -0.95
C LEU A 29 -8.65 -10.19 -2.32
N SER A 30 -8.20 -11.22 -3.05
CA SER A 30 -8.76 -11.58 -4.35
C SER A 30 -10.23 -11.96 -4.25
N ASP A 31 -10.57 -12.80 -3.27
CA ASP A 31 -11.92 -13.32 -3.10
C ASP A 31 -12.88 -12.19 -2.72
N LEU A 32 -12.48 -11.32 -1.79
CA LEU A 32 -13.25 -10.15 -1.42
C LEU A 32 -13.40 -9.18 -2.59
N PHE A 33 -12.34 -8.96 -3.37
CA PHE A 33 -12.39 -8.05 -4.52
C PHE A 33 -13.44 -8.46 -5.54
N PHE A 34 -13.51 -9.74 -5.90
CA PHE A 34 -14.49 -10.23 -6.89
C PHE A 34 -15.92 -10.38 -6.34
N ASN A 35 -16.13 -10.24 -5.03
CA ASN A 35 -17.46 -10.26 -4.42
C ASN A 35 -18.16 -8.89 -4.42
N TYR A 36 -17.40 -7.81 -4.61
CA TYR A 36 -17.95 -6.45 -4.66
C TYR A 36 -18.42 -6.06 -6.05
N ASP A 37 -19.26 -5.03 -6.15
CA ASP A 37 -19.73 -4.58 -7.45
C ASP A 37 -18.60 -3.89 -8.26
N LEU A 38 -18.79 -3.76 -9.58
CA LEU A 38 -17.76 -3.21 -10.45
C LEU A 38 -17.42 -1.74 -10.10
N LEU A 39 -18.38 -0.95 -9.61
CA LEU A 39 -18.14 0.45 -9.29
C LEU A 39 -17.29 0.57 -8.03
N GLU A 40 -17.59 -0.23 -7.01
CA GLU A 40 -16.84 -0.36 -5.77
C GLU A 40 -15.42 -0.88 -6.03
N GLN A 41 -15.27 -1.87 -6.92
CA GLN A 41 -13.95 -2.35 -7.34
C GLN A 41 -13.10 -1.25 -7.99
N LEU A 42 -13.72 -0.38 -8.82
CA LEU A 42 -13.01 0.64 -9.57
C LEU A 42 -12.73 1.91 -8.76
N PHE A 43 -13.70 2.35 -7.96
CA PHE A 43 -13.69 3.65 -7.28
C PHE A 43 -13.67 3.57 -5.75
N GLY A 44 -13.76 2.36 -5.19
CA GLY A 44 -13.73 2.13 -3.75
C GLY A 44 -15.03 2.48 -3.05
N PHE A 45 -14.96 2.46 -1.73
CA PHE A 45 -16.08 2.67 -0.80
C PHE A 45 -15.95 4.00 -0.03
N GLY A 46 -14.91 4.79 -0.32
CA GLY A 46 -14.54 5.98 0.47
C GLY A 46 -13.91 5.64 1.82
N VAL A 47 -13.47 6.66 2.55
CA VAL A 47 -12.67 6.52 3.79
C VAL A 47 -13.44 5.82 4.92
N GLU A 48 -14.76 6.03 5.01
CA GLU A 48 -15.59 5.49 6.10
C GLU A 48 -15.74 3.96 6.04
N LYS A 49 -15.87 3.40 4.83
CA LYS A 49 -16.13 1.97 4.62
C LYS A 49 -14.94 1.22 4.03
N GLY A 50 -14.12 1.89 3.22
CA GLY A 50 -13.01 1.30 2.49
C GLY A 50 -11.97 0.64 3.40
N ASN A 51 -11.76 1.23 4.57
CA ASN A 51 -10.85 0.72 5.58
C ASN A 51 -11.23 -0.66 6.16
N PHE A 52 -12.47 -1.09 5.95
CA PHE A 52 -12.99 -2.36 6.46
C PHE A 52 -13.28 -3.37 5.34
N ALA A 53 -13.41 -2.89 4.10
CA ALA A 53 -13.82 -3.68 2.93
C ALA A 53 -12.94 -4.90 2.65
N TYR A 54 -11.63 -4.78 2.87
CA TYR A 54 -10.66 -5.83 2.61
C TYR A 54 -10.00 -6.37 3.89
N SER A 55 -10.75 -6.32 4.99
CA SER A 55 -10.29 -6.83 6.28
C SER A 55 -10.31 -8.36 6.33
N TYR A 56 -9.48 -8.94 7.20
CA TYR A 56 -9.47 -10.39 7.41
C TYR A 56 -10.69 -10.89 8.21
N TYR A 57 -11.30 -10.03 9.03
CA TYR A 57 -12.53 -10.30 9.79
C TYR A 57 -13.52 -9.17 9.59
N ASP A 58 -14.79 -9.50 9.34
CA ASP A 58 -15.84 -8.50 9.16
C ASP A 58 -15.85 -7.49 10.31
N GLY A 59 -15.82 -6.19 9.96
CA GLY A 59 -15.77 -5.08 10.92
C GLY A 59 -14.39 -4.79 11.51
N SER A 60 -13.36 -5.57 11.18
CA SER A 60 -11.97 -5.25 11.52
C SER A 60 -11.34 -4.34 10.48
N TYR A 61 -10.27 -3.64 10.86
CA TYR A 61 -9.59 -2.71 9.96
C TYR A 61 -8.57 -3.46 9.09
N ALA A 62 -8.55 -3.16 7.80
CA ALA A 62 -7.57 -3.70 6.86
C ALA A 62 -6.23 -2.96 7.08
N HIS A 63 -5.47 -3.32 8.11
CA HIS A 63 -4.17 -2.70 8.45
C HIS A 63 -3.06 -3.06 7.45
N ALA A 64 -3.23 -2.68 6.18
CA ALA A 64 -2.24 -2.85 5.12
C ALA A 64 -2.52 -1.88 3.96
N LEU A 65 -1.46 -1.21 3.47
CA LEU A 65 -1.54 -0.12 2.49
C LEU A 65 -2.35 -0.46 1.23
N ILE A 66 -2.11 -1.63 0.64
CA ILE A 66 -2.77 -2.03 -0.63
C ILE A 66 -4.27 -2.28 -0.43
N PRO A 67 -4.70 -3.13 0.53
CA PRO A 67 -6.10 -3.25 0.93
C PRO A 67 -6.78 -1.91 1.26
N MET A 68 -6.09 -1.01 1.98
CA MET A 68 -6.64 0.31 2.30
C MET A 68 -6.84 1.17 1.05
N LEU A 69 -5.83 1.28 0.17
CA LEU A 69 -5.94 2.04 -1.08
C LEU A 69 -7.06 1.49 -1.98
N LEU A 70 -7.16 0.17 -2.09
CA LEU A 70 -8.19 -0.49 -2.88
C LEU A 70 -9.57 -0.25 -2.26
N GLY A 71 -9.69 -0.29 -0.93
CA GLY A 71 -10.94 -0.04 -0.24
C GLY A 71 -11.39 1.41 -0.32
N GLU A 72 -10.48 2.37 -0.11
CA GLU A 72 -10.83 3.78 -0.07
C GLU A 72 -11.06 4.37 -1.46
N LEU A 73 -10.24 3.97 -2.45
CA LEU A 73 -10.17 4.63 -3.76
C LEU A 73 -10.34 3.68 -4.96
N GLY A 74 -10.47 2.38 -4.70
CA GLY A 74 -10.60 1.38 -5.75
C GLY A 74 -9.34 1.17 -6.56
N LEU A 75 -9.48 0.38 -7.63
CA LEU A 75 -8.38 0.06 -8.54
C LEU A 75 -7.83 1.32 -9.23
N VAL A 76 -8.70 2.28 -9.58
CA VAL A 76 -8.29 3.53 -10.23
C VAL A 76 -7.39 4.34 -9.30
N GLY A 77 -7.77 4.47 -8.03
CA GLY A 77 -6.97 5.17 -7.04
C GLY A 77 -5.64 4.49 -6.73
N LEU A 78 -5.65 3.16 -6.57
CA LEU A 78 -4.45 2.37 -6.37
C LEU A 78 -3.46 2.55 -7.55
N LEU A 79 -3.95 2.45 -8.79
CA LEU A 79 -3.11 2.66 -9.97
C LEU A 79 -2.57 4.10 -10.03
N SER A 80 -3.41 5.09 -9.72
CA SER A 80 -2.99 6.49 -9.68
C SER A 80 -1.90 6.74 -8.63
N TYR A 81 -2.02 6.13 -7.45
CA TYR A 81 -1.02 6.18 -6.39
C TYR A 81 0.31 5.56 -6.84
N LEU A 82 0.27 4.38 -7.48
CA LEU A 82 1.47 3.72 -7.99
C LEU A 82 2.11 4.52 -9.13
N ILE A 83 1.32 5.05 -10.06
CA ILE A 83 1.80 5.90 -11.17
C ILE A 83 2.46 7.17 -10.63
N PHE A 84 1.86 7.80 -9.63
CA PHE A 84 2.45 8.96 -8.96
C PHE A 84 3.86 8.62 -8.47
N TRP A 85 4.01 7.60 -7.62
CA TRP A 85 5.31 7.24 -7.06
C TRP A 85 6.30 6.73 -8.12
N LEU A 86 5.83 6.05 -9.17
CA LEU A 86 6.67 5.64 -10.29
C LEU A 86 7.23 6.84 -11.05
N PHE A 87 6.40 7.85 -11.34
CA PHE A 87 6.82 9.09 -11.96
C PHE A 87 7.91 9.78 -11.13
N TRP A 88 7.75 9.83 -9.81
CA TRP A 88 8.77 10.35 -8.89
C TRP A 88 10.03 9.50 -8.87
N GLY A 89 9.91 8.17 -8.94
CA GLY A 89 11.03 7.25 -9.08
C GLY A 89 11.90 7.52 -10.30
N VAL A 90 11.28 7.85 -11.44
CA VAL A 90 11.99 8.18 -12.68
C VAL A 90 12.62 9.57 -12.60
N LYS A 91 11.92 10.57 -12.06
CA LYS A 91 12.40 11.97 -12.04
C LYS A 91 13.40 12.27 -10.92
N SER A 92 13.29 11.58 -9.80
CA SER A 92 14.13 11.82 -8.63
C SER A 92 14.33 10.52 -7.84
N PRO A 93 15.18 9.60 -8.35
CA PRO A 93 15.41 8.30 -7.72
C PRO A 93 15.80 8.40 -6.24
N LYS A 94 16.60 9.43 -5.89
CA LYS A 94 16.98 9.70 -4.50
C LYS A 94 15.75 9.89 -3.60
N VAL A 95 14.82 10.77 -3.99
CA VAL A 95 13.57 11.02 -3.25
C VAL A 95 12.74 9.75 -3.15
N PHE A 96 12.64 8.97 -4.22
CA PHE A 96 11.92 7.69 -4.19
C PHE A 96 12.52 6.71 -3.17
N PHE A 97 13.83 6.52 -3.16
CA PHE A 97 14.47 5.62 -2.19
C PHE A 97 14.44 6.15 -0.76
N THR A 98 14.49 7.47 -0.54
CA THR A 98 14.52 8.05 0.81
C THR A 98 13.15 8.32 1.41
N VAL A 99 12.10 8.45 0.58
CA VAL A 99 10.75 8.81 1.02
C VAL A 99 9.78 7.66 0.78
N PHE A 100 9.61 7.22 -0.48
CA PHE A 100 8.61 6.22 -0.82
C PHE A 100 8.92 4.85 -0.20
N ILE A 101 10.15 4.35 -0.31
CA ILE A 101 10.48 3.00 0.18
C ILE A 101 10.23 2.86 1.69
N PRO A 102 10.70 3.77 2.56
CA PRO A 102 10.36 3.71 3.99
C PRO A 102 8.86 3.75 4.25
N PHE A 103 8.12 4.66 3.61
CA PHE A 103 6.66 4.74 3.81
C PHE A 103 5.92 3.53 3.28
N PHE A 104 6.34 2.96 2.16
CA PHE A 104 5.78 1.74 1.63
C PHE A 104 5.96 0.59 2.63
N ILE A 105 7.16 0.42 3.18
CA ILE A 105 7.46 -0.60 4.20
C ILE A 105 6.60 -0.39 5.46
N LEU A 106 6.49 0.86 5.95
CA LEU A 106 5.64 1.17 7.10
C LEU A 106 4.15 0.95 6.81
N GLY A 107 3.73 1.22 5.57
CA GLY A 107 2.39 0.98 5.05
C GLY A 107 2.01 -0.48 4.99
N LEU A 108 2.97 -1.40 4.90
CA LEU A 108 2.67 -2.84 5.06
C LEU A 108 2.16 -3.16 6.47
N SER A 109 2.41 -2.30 7.47
CA SER A 109 1.92 -2.47 8.83
C SER A 109 0.69 -1.64 9.17
N TYR A 110 0.83 -0.32 9.15
CA TYR A 110 -0.29 0.60 9.36
C TYR A 110 0.18 2.01 9.04
N LEU A 111 -0.26 2.51 7.88
CA LEU A 111 0.01 3.86 7.47
C LEU A 111 -1.20 4.33 6.64
N PRO A 112 -1.88 5.43 7.04
CA PRO A 112 -2.94 6.00 6.23
C PRO A 112 -2.40 6.32 4.84
N PRO A 113 -2.98 5.74 3.77
CA PRO A 113 -2.42 5.80 2.42
C PRO A 113 -2.38 7.23 1.85
N LEU A 114 -3.31 8.07 2.29
CA LEU A 114 -3.44 9.46 1.85
C LEU A 114 -2.89 10.49 2.84
N ASN A 115 -1.99 10.09 3.74
CA ASN A 115 -1.39 11.05 4.66
C ASN A 115 -0.62 12.13 3.89
N GLU A 116 -1.14 13.36 3.97
CA GLU A 116 -0.71 14.53 3.22
C GLU A 116 0.76 14.87 3.51
N THR A 117 1.23 14.51 4.70
CA THR A 117 2.62 14.70 5.13
C THR A 117 3.60 13.99 4.20
N TYR A 118 3.26 12.81 3.67
CA TYR A 118 4.17 12.06 2.80
C TYR A 118 4.33 12.73 1.44
N PHE A 119 3.22 13.21 0.89
CA PHE A 119 3.21 13.96 -0.36
C PHE A 119 3.96 15.29 -0.20
N LEU A 120 3.79 15.97 0.94
CA LEU A 120 4.51 17.19 1.27
C LEU A 120 6.01 16.96 1.39
N VAL A 121 6.43 15.95 2.16
CA VAL A 121 7.86 15.59 2.33
C VAL A 121 8.48 15.19 0.99
N ALA A 122 7.76 14.45 0.15
CA ALA A 122 8.22 14.12 -1.21
C ALA A 122 8.41 15.37 -2.06
N GLY A 123 7.45 16.31 -2.05
CA GLY A 123 7.53 17.57 -2.78
C GLY A 123 8.70 18.45 -2.35
N ILE A 124 8.88 18.65 -1.03
CA ILE A 124 10.01 19.40 -0.48
C ILE A 124 11.34 18.74 -0.82
N SER A 125 11.44 17.42 -0.61
CA SER A 125 12.67 16.67 -0.92
C SER A 125 13.05 16.78 -2.40
N MET A 126 12.06 16.83 -3.30
CA MET A 126 12.33 17.08 -4.71
C MET A 126 12.86 18.49 -4.95
N ALA A 127 12.21 19.51 -4.40
CA ALA A 127 12.64 20.90 -4.56
C ALA A 127 14.10 21.10 -4.09
N LEU A 128 14.49 20.44 -3.00
CA LEU A 128 15.86 20.51 -2.46
C LEU A 128 16.88 19.69 -3.25
N THR A 129 16.45 18.69 -4.02
CA THR A 129 17.34 17.81 -4.81
C THR A 129 17.50 18.24 -6.27
N ARG A 130 16.62 19.11 -6.78
CA ARG A 130 16.83 19.80 -8.06
C ARG A 130 17.92 20.85 -7.89
N LYS A 131 19.16 20.47 -8.22
CA LYS A 131 20.30 21.38 -8.16
C LYS A 131 20.53 22.16 -9.46
N ASP A 132 19.91 21.77 -10.58
CA ASP A 132 20.41 22.17 -11.92
C ASP A 132 19.33 22.57 -12.96
N ASP A 133 18.11 22.98 -12.56
CA ASP A 133 17.01 23.32 -13.51
C ASP A 133 16.76 24.83 -13.72
N PHE A 134 17.68 25.72 -13.29
CA PHE A 134 17.60 27.17 -13.55
C PHE A 134 18.93 27.77 -14.00
#